data_AF-U6F6R9-F1
#
_entry.id   AF-U6F6R9-F1
#
_cell.length_a   1.000
_cell.length_b   1.000
_cell.length_c   1.000
_cell.angle_alpha   90.00
_cell.angle_beta   90.00
_cell.angle_gamma   90.00
#
_symmetry.space_group_name_H-M   'P 1'
#
loop_
_entity.id
_entity.type
_entity.pdbx_description
1 polymer ?
#
loop_
_entity_poly.entity_id
_entity_poly.type
_entity_poly.pdbx_seq_one_letter_code
_entity_poly.pdbx_strand_id
1 'polypeptide(L)'
;MVMLAQGIPFIHAGQESLGTKGGNDNSYNSAVEVNEINWERVKQNKDLVDYFKQLVNLRKGQSVFRQNDYASIARTIKVLSSGTNGIFAFEYDTKGQKMYVAFNVNDKIAKFDSVDFSNSTKLLDSDGNVKLDKVTNLMPLSTLVVVQKNKADVPTNSDIGDSINSTNADTAGTVTSNTTNIKSGVLQITLTHNAYVYEKDGTTLVKNGNKAILLRAGTEISALNHGKVYTLNGKQFYRIDVNQYVKVSNTISYYVLKHNSFVYSRKVKAIKKNVKRLLLKRGQRIDLHNARIIRVNGKRFYMLKSGNLVKARNIKHVIA
;
A
#
# COMPACT_ATOMS: atom_id res chain seq x y z
N MET A 1 11.47 -13.07 9.90
CA MET A 1 10.09 -13.63 9.85
C MET A 1 8.99 -12.59 10.12
N VAL A 2 8.93 -11.93 11.29
CA VAL A 2 7.84 -10.98 11.68
C VAL A 2 7.47 -9.96 10.59
N MET A 3 8.47 -9.35 9.94
CA MET A 3 8.26 -8.35 8.89
C MET A 3 7.64 -8.89 7.60
N LEU A 4 7.68 -10.20 7.37
CA LEU A 4 7.17 -10.87 6.16
C LEU A 4 5.88 -11.66 6.43
N ALA A 5 5.43 -11.73 7.68
CA ALA A 5 4.17 -12.36 8.06
C ALA A 5 2.96 -11.46 7.75
N GLN A 6 1.77 -12.05 7.66
CA GLN A 6 0.51 -11.30 7.63
C GLN A 6 0.25 -10.63 8.99
N GLY A 7 -0.57 -9.58 8.99
CA GLY A 7 -0.95 -8.85 10.20
C GLY A 7 -0.11 -7.60 10.47
N ILE A 8 -0.01 -7.22 11.75
CA ILE A 8 0.63 -5.98 12.19
C ILE A 8 1.97 -6.34 12.85
N PRO A 9 3.12 -6.06 12.21
CA PRO A 9 4.40 -6.27 12.86
C PRO A 9 4.58 -5.25 13.98
N PHE A 10 5.02 -5.72 15.15
CA PHE A 10 5.41 -4.90 16.28
C PHE A 10 6.88 -5.17 16.58
N ILE A 11 7.67 -4.12 16.73
CA ILE A 11 9.12 -4.19 16.92
C ILE A 11 9.46 -3.38 18.17
N HIS A 12 10.22 -3.99 19.08
CA HIS A 12 10.73 -3.30 20.26
C HIS A 12 11.91 -2.39 19.86
N ALA A 13 11.98 -1.17 20.41
CA ALA A 13 13.07 -0.26 20.12
C ALA A 13 14.43 -0.88 20.51
N GLY A 14 15.43 -0.79 19.63
CA GLY A 14 16.74 -1.39 19.81
C GLY A 14 16.85 -2.85 19.36
N GLN A 15 15.74 -3.52 18.99
CA GLN A 15 15.80 -4.88 18.46
C GLN A 15 16.57 -4.95 17.12
N GLU A 16 16.48 -3.89 16.32
CA GLU A 16 17.21 -3.71 15.05
C GLU A 16 18.73 -3.64 15.20
N SER A 17 19.22 -3.44 16.42
CA SER A 17 20.65 -3.31 16.75
C SER A 17 21.09 -4.27 17.85
N LEU A 18 20.37 -5.39 18.05
CA LEU A 18 20.65 -6.38 19.09
C LEU A 18 20.68 -5.78 20.51
N GLY A 19 19.77 -4.84 20.82
CA GLY A 19 19.65 -4.22 22.13
C GLY A 19 19.58 -5.25 23.26
N THR A 20 20.23 -4.94 24.37
CA THR A 20 20.36 -5.85 25.53
C THR A 20 20.07 -5.11 26.81
N LYS A 21 19.52 -5.82 27.79
CA LYS A 21 19.31 -5.37 29.17
C LYS A 21 20.24 -6.09 30.16
N GLY A 22 21.32 -6.70 29.66
CA GLY A 22 22.29 -7.43 30.48
C GLY A 22 21.71 -8.66 31.19
N GLY A 23 20.68 -9.30 30.61
CA GLY A 23 19.98 -10.43 31.24
C GLY A 23 18.90 -10.02 32.25
N ASN A 24 18.56 -8.73 32.35
CA ASN A 24 17.44 -8.27 33.17
C ASN A 24 16.10 -8.49 32.45
N ASP A 25 15.33 -9.45 32.93
CA ASP A 25 14.03 -9.84 32.36
C ASP A 25 12.91 -8.83 32.65
N ASN A 26 13.02 -8.01 33.69
CA ASN A 26 12.00 -7.03 34.09
C ASN A 26 12.60 -5.71 34.59
N SER A 27 12.93 -4.84 33.64
CA SER A 27 13.64 -3.59 33.92
C SER A 27 12.75 -2.39 34.27
N TYR A 28 11.51 -2.60 34.73
CA TYR A 28 10.53 -1.51 34.92
C TYR A 28 11.01 -0.38 35.85
N ASN A 29 11.87 -0.69 36.81
CA ASN A 29 12.46 0.26 37.78
C ASN A 29 14.00 0.25 37.75
N SER A 30 14.60 -0.31 36.71
CA SER A 30 16.07 -0.37 36.58
C SER A 30 16.65 0.97 36.14
N ALA A 31 17.94 1.15 36.42
CA ALA A 31 18.69 2.36 36.10
C ALA A 31 18.70 2.66 34.58
N VAL A 32 19.05 3.89 34.22
CA VAL A 32 19.00 4.37 32.82
C VAL A 32 19.93 3.55 31.93
N GLU A 33 21.07 3.13 32.43
CA GLU A 33 22.10 2.35 31.74
C GLU A 33 21.56 0.96 31.30
N VAL A 34 20.51 0.46 31.95
CA VAL A 34 19.83 -0.80 31.58
C VAL A 34 18.75 -0.57 30.51
N ASN A 35 18.09 0.60 30.54
CA ASN A 35 16.89 0.87 29.75
C ASN A 35 17.11 1.79 28.55
N GLU A 36 18.25 2.47 28.47
CA GLU A 36 18.55 3.41 27.41
C GLU A 36 18.72 2.73 26.05
N ILE A 37 18.47 3.50 24.99
CA ILE A 37 18.91 3.10 23.65
C ILE A 37 20.40 3.37 23.56
N ASN A 38 21.20 2.31 23.59
CA ASN A 38 22.65 2.41 23.39
C ASN A 38 22.96 2.75 21.92
N TRP A 39 23.15 4.04 21.64
CA TRP A 39 23.43 4.53 20.28
C TRP A 39 24.78 4.07 19.71
N GLU A 40 25.77 3.80 20.57
CA GLU A 40 27.04 3.24 20.11
C GLU A 40 26.84 1.82 19.59
N ARG A 41 25.99 1.02 20.24
CA ARG A 41 25.58 -0.29 19.76
C ARG A 41 24.79 -0.21 18.43
N VAL A 42 23.93 0.79 18.27
CA VAL A 42 23.24 1.07 16.99
C VAL A 42 24.26 1.33 15.87
N LYS A 43 25.29 2.12 16.16
CA LYS A 43 26.38 2.42 15.21
C LYS A 43 27.23 1.18 14.91
N GLN A 44 27.58 0.38 15.91
CA GLN A 44 28.34 -0.87 15.74
C GLN A 44 27.58 -1.92 14.94
N ASN A 45 26.25 -1.97 15.07
CA ASN A 45 25.38 -2.94 14.37
C ASN A 45 24.68 -2.32 13.17
N LYS A 46 25.31 -1.34 12.51
CA LYS A 46 24.71 -0.59 11.39
C LYS A 46 24.22 -1.50 10.27
N ASP A 47 24.94 -2.58 9.97
CA ASP A 47 24.56 -3.51 8.90
C ASP A 47 23.24 -4.21 9.20
N LEU A 48 23.01 -4.59 10.46
CA LEU A 48 21.74 -5.16 10.89
C LEU A 48 20.60 -4.13 10.86
N VAL A 49 20.89 -2.89 11.27
CA VAL A 49 19.94 -1.77 11.18
C VAL A 49 19.53 -1.54 9.72
N ASP A 50 20.48 -1.60 8.79
CA ASP A 50 20.23 -1.43 7.37
C ASP A 50 19.48 -2.63 6.78
N TYR A 51 19.78 -3.86 7.20
CA TYR A 51 18.96 -5.04 6.88
C TYR A 51 17.52 -4.88 7.37
N PHE A 52 17.32 -4.32 8.58
CA PHE A 52 16.00 -4.03 9.11
C PHE A 52 15.26 -2.99 8.27
N LYS A 53 15.94 -1.93 7.83
CA LYS A 53 15.38 -0.95 6.88
C LYS A 53 14.99 -1.61 5.56
N GLN A 54 15.80 -2.52 5.04
CA GLN A 54 15.46 -3.30 3.83
C GLN A 54 14.18 -4.11 4.05
N LEU A 55 14.02 -4.80 5.18
CA LEU A 55 12.79 -5.52 5.53
C LEU A 55 11.57 -4.59 5.61
N VAL A 56 11.71 -3.41 6.24
CA VAL A 56 10.66 -2.40 6.33
C VAL A 56 10.25 -1.90 4.94
N ASN A 57 11.23 -1.60 4.09
CA ASN A 57 11.02 -1.12 2.74
C ASN A 57 10.40 -2.20 1.86
N LEU A 58 10.89 -3.43 1.95
CA LEU A 58 10.34 -4.59 1.26
C LEU A 58 8.89 -4.81 1.66
N ARG A 59 8.59 -4.85 2.97
CA ARG A 59 7.22 -4.93 3.46
C ARG A 59 6.43 -3.81 2.81
N LYS A 60 6.75 -2.53 3.07
CA LYS A 60 6.01 -1.37 2.52
C LYS A 60 5.80 -1.44 1.00
N GLY A 61 6.81 -1.87 0.25
CA GLY A 61 6.77 -2.01 -1.20
C GLY A 61 5.85 -3.12 -1.70
N GLN A 62 5.73 -4.22 -0.96
CA GLN A 62 4.93 -5.39 -1.34
C GLN A 62 3.64 -5.45 -0.52
N SER A 63 2.50 -5.10 -1.13
CA SER A 63 1.19 -5.10 -0.46
C SER A 63 0.74 -6.49 -0.02
N VAL A 64 1.25 -7.54 -0.67
CA VAL A 64 0.89 -8.94 -0.39
C VAL A 64 1.23 -9.38 1.03
N PHE A 65 2.15 -8.70 1.72
CA PHE A 65 2.46 -8.95 3.13
C PHE A 65 1.48 -8.31 4.13
N ARG A 66 0.53 -7.49 3.66
CA ARG A 66 -0.41 -6.70 4.49
C ARG A 66 -1.86 -6.92 4.09
N GLN A 67 -2.23 -8.15 3.75
CA GLN A 67 -3.62 -8.46 3.47
C GLN A 67 -4.44 -8.37 4.77
N ASN A 68 -5.70 -7.96 4.64
CA ASN A 68 -6.58 -7.66 5.77
C ASN A 68 -7.81 -8.59 5.84
N ASP A 69 -7.87 -9.63 5.01
CA ASP A 69 -8.93 -10.62 4.99
C ASP A 69 -8.41 -12.05 4.75
N TYR A 70 -9.01 -13.02 5.45
CA TYR A 70 -8.59 -14.43 5.40
C TYR A 70 -8.81 -15.08 4.02
N ALA A 71 -9.85 -14.67 3.29
CA ALA A 71 -10.16 -15.26 1.99
C ALA A 71 -9.13 -14.87 0.91
N SER A 72 -8.59 -13.66 0.97
CA SER A 72 -7.48 -13.22 0.12
C SER A 72 -6.19 -13.94 0.50
N ILE A 73 -5.90 -14.05 1.80
CA ILE A 73 -4.72 -14.77 2.30
C ILE A 73 -4.72 -16.22 1.81
N ALA A 74 -5.83 -16.93 1.98
CA ALA A 74 -5.98 -18.32 1.56
C ALA A 74 -5.86 -18.52 0.04
N ARG A 75 -6.28 -17.53 -0.76
CA ARG A 75 -6.17 -17.59 -2.23
C ARG A 75 -4.79 -17.25 -2.77
N THR A 76 -4.03 -16.43 -2.04
CA THR A 76 -2.80 -15.82 -2.57
C THR A 76 -1.54 -16.42 -1.96
N ILE A 77 -1.61 -17.14 -0.85
CA ILE A 77 -0.43 -17.68 -0.18
C ILE A 77 -0.50 -19.21 -0.19
N LYS A 78 0.57 -19.83 -0.68
CA LYS A 78 0.77 -21.28 -0.65
C LYS A 78 2.01 -21.61 0.17
N VAL A 79 1.89 -22.59 1.06
CA VAL A 79 3.05 -23.14 1.78
C VAL A 79 3.77 -24.10 0.85
N LEU A 80 5.07 -23.88 0.64
CA LEU A 80 5.93 -24.75 -0.16
C LEU A 80 6.72 -25.72 0.74
N SER A 81 7.17 -25.24 1.90
CA SER A 81 7.78 -26.07 2.94
C SER A 81 7.39 -25.54 4.31
N SER A 82 6.95 -26.43 5.19
CA SER A 82 6.53 -26.11 6.57
C SER A 82 7.56 -26.58 7.61
N GLY A 83 8.84 -26.39 7.32
CA GLY A 83 9.94 -26.77 8.21
C GLY A 83 10.67 -28.06 7.83
N THR A 84 10.33 -28.68 6.70
CA THR A 84 11.05 -29.86 6.18
C THR A 84 12.53 -29.52 6.03
N ASN A 85 13.41 -30.30 6.67
CA ASN A 85 14.86 -30.07 6.73
C ASN A 85 15.25 -28.66 7.21
N GLY A 86 14.44 -28.03 8.08
CA GLY A 86 14.70 -26.69 8.60
C GLY A 86 14.48 -25.56 7.58
N ILE A 87 13.74 -25.83 6.48
CA ILE A 87 13.33 -24.81 5.51
C ILE A 87 11.85 -24.47 5.69
N PHE A 88 11.55 -23.18 5.88
CA PHE A 88 10.19 -22.65 5.77
C PHE A 88 10.08 -21.84 4.49
N ALA A 89 9.18 -22.20 3.59
CA ALA A 89 9.03 -21.55 2.30
C ALA A 89 7.57 -21.30 1.93
N PHE A 90 7.31 -20.13 1.36
CA PHE A 90 5.98 -19.65 1.00
C PHE A 90 6.00 -19.04 -0.41
N GLU A 91 5.01 -19.39 -1.22
CA GLU A 91 4.69 -18.73 -2.47
C GLU A 91 3.55 -17.72 -2.23
N TYR A 92 3.66 -16.58 -2.89
CA TYR A 92 2.69 -15.50 -2.90
C TYR A 92 2.31 -15.19 -4.34
N ASP A 93 1.05 -15.34 -4.69
CA ASP A 93 0.50 -14.90 -5.98
C ASP A 93 0.27 -13.38 -5.94
N THR A 94 1.00 -12.69 -6.81
CA THR A 94 0.94 -11.23 -6.96
C THR A 94 0.62 -10.87 -8.41
N LYS A 95 -0.63 -11.11 -8.84
CA LYS A 95 -1.24 -10.63 -10.11
C LYS A 95 -0.23 -10.26 -11.21
N GLY A 96 0.28 -11.27 -11.93
CA GLY A 96 1.26 -11.12 -13.01
C GLY A 96 2.68 -11.55 -12.65
N GLN A 97 2.97 -11.78 -11.38
CA GLN A 97 4.23 -12.38 -10.92
C GLN A 97 3.99 -13.23 -9.66
N LYS A 98 4.85 -14.21 -9.43
CA LYS A 98 4.95 -14.94 -8.17
C LYS A 98 6.07 -14.35 -7.32
N MET A 99 5.87 -14.32 -6.01
CA MET A 99 6.90 -13.98 -5.05
C MET A 99 7.10 -15.14 -4.10
N TYR A 100 8.35 -15.41 -3.75
CA TYR A 100 8.71 -16.51 -2.87
C TYR A 100 9.49 -15.96 -1.68
N VAL A 101 9.18 -16.48 -0.50
CA VAL A 101 9.90 -16.19 0.75
C VAL A 101 10.39 -17.52 1.30
N ALA A 102 11.70 -17.64 1.49
CA ALA A 102 12.32 -18.82 2.08
C ALA A 102 13.16 -18.43 3.30
N PHE A 103 13.07 -19.25 4.34
CA PHE A 103 13.89 -19.17 5.54
C PHE A 103 14.64 -20.48 5.71
N ASN A 104 15.96 -20.40 5.86
CA ASN A 104 16.76 -21.51 6.35
C ASN A 104 17.06 -21.26 7.83
N VAL A 105 16.48 -22.07 8.72
CA VAL A 105 16.72 -21.95 10.17
C VAL A 105 17.83 -22.86 10.67
N ASN A 106 18.50 -23.59 9.78
CA ASN A 106 19.68 -24.38 10.13
C ASN A 106 20.93 -23.50 10.21
N ASP A 107 21.92 -23.98 10.94
CA ASP A 107 23.29 -23.46 11.02
C ASP A 107 24.17 -23.92 9.84
N LYS A 108 23.59 -24.63 8.86
CA LYS A 108 24.26 -25.13 7.65
C LYS A 108 23.49 -24.77 6.38
N ILE A 109 24.18 -24.85 5.24
CA ILE A 109 23.57 -24.66 3.92
C ILE A 109 22.46 -25.71 3.73
N ALA A 110 21.31 -25.26 3.23
CA ALA A 110 20.18 -26.13 2.93
C ALA A 110 19.81 -26.03 1.44
N LYS A 111 19.62 -27.18 0.79
CA LYS A 111 19.20 -27.24 -0.61
C LYS A 111 17.68 -27.00 -0.71
N PHE A 112 17.29 -26.09 -1.59
CA PHE A 112 15.89 -25.80 -1.91
C PHE A 112 15.66 -26.03 -3.40
N ASP A 113 14.93 -27.09 -3.71
CA ASP A 113 14.64 -27.58 -5.07
C ASP A 113 13.15 -27.53 -5.43
N SER A 114 12.31 -26.97 -4.54
CA SER A 114 10.87 -26.92 -4.76
C SER A 114 10.44 -25.92 -5.84
N VAL A 115 11.31 -24.97 -6.20
CA VAL A 115 11.05 -23.95 -7.23
C VAL A 115 12.33 -23.62 -7.97
N ASP A 116 12.26 -23.57 -9.31
CA ASP A 116 13.34 -23.06 -10.17
C ASP A 116 13.42 -21.54 -10.11
N PHE A 117 14.50 -21.02 -9.51
CA PHE A 117 14.75 -19.59 -9.39
C PHE A 117 15.67 -19.01 -10.46
N SER A 118 16.13 -19.78 -11.45
CA SER A 118 17.12 -19.32 -12.46
C SER A 118 16.67 -18.06 -13.22
N ASN A 119 15.36 -17.85 -13.39
CA ASN A 119 14.78 -16.67 -14.05
C ASN A 119 14.11 -15.67 -13.07
N SER A 120 14.53 -15.68 -11.81
CA SER A 120 13.94 -14.83 -10.77
C SER A 120 14.85 -13.64 -10.44
N THR A 121 14.26 -12.61 -9.84
CA THR A 121 14.98 -11.44 -9.31
C THR A 121 14.95 -11.46 -7.80
N LYS A 122 16.10 -11.23 -7.15
CA LYS A 122 16.17 -11.07 -5.69
C LYS A 122 15.57 -9.73 -5.26
N LEU A 123 14.69 -9.77 -4.27
CA LEU A 123 14.24 -8.59 -3.53
C LEU A 123 14.94 -8.46 -2.18
N LEU A 124 15.36 -9.59 -1.60
CA LEU A 124 16.14 -9.64 -0.37
C LEU A 124 16.98 -10.92 -0.36
N ASP A 125 18.23 -10.77 0.05
CA ASP A 125 19.12 -11.87 0.39
C ASP A 125 19.88 -11.43 1.63
N SER A 126 19.56 -12.01 2.79
CA SER A 126 20.10 -11.55 4.06
C SER A 126 21.60 -11.76 4.19
N ASP A 127 22.16 -12.74 3.47
CA ASP A 127 23.57 -13.08 3.50
C ASP A 127 24.32 -12.57 2.25
N GLY A 128 23.59 -12.27 1.18
CA GLY A 128 24.12 -11.70 -0.07
C GLY A 128 24.72 -12.74 -1.03
N ASN A 129 24.93 -13.97 -0.57
CA ASN A 129 25.71 -14.98 -1.28
C ASN A 129 24.86 -16.04 -2.02
N VAL A 130 23.53 -15.97 -1.97
CA VAL A 130 22.68 -17.00 -2.58
C VAL A 130 22.79 -16.95 -4.11
N LYS A 131 23.04 -18.07 -4.79
CA LYS A 131 22.95 -18.13 -6.26
C LYS A 131 21.60 -18.73 -6.64
N LEU A 132 20.85 -18.02 -7.49
CA LEU A 132 19.54 -18.47 -7.95
C LEU A 132 19.73 -19.48 -9.07
N ASP A 133 19.18 -20.68 -8.87
CA ASP A 133 19.25 -21.78 -9.83
C ASP A 133 18.03 -22.69 -9.67
N LYS A 134 17.94 -23.75 -10.49
CA LYS A 134 16.95 -24.84 -10.37
C LYS A 134 16.94 -25.45 -8.98
N VAL A 135 18.12 -25.64 -8.40
CA VAL A 135 18.31 -26.03 -7.00
C VAL A 135 19.11 -24.91 -6.33
N THR A 136 18.43 -24.15 -5.49
CA THR A 136 19.04 -22.99 -4.81
C THR A 136 19.58 -23.42 -3.45
N ASN A 137 20.86 -23.13 -3.20
CA ASN A 137 21.46 -23.31 -1.88
C ASN A 137 21.14 -22.10 -0.99
N LEU A 138 20.32 -22.30 0.02
CA LEU A 138 20.03 -21.30 1.05
C LEU A 138 21.13 -21.31 2.10
N MET A 139 21.72 -20.15 2.36
CA MET A 139 22.80 -19.99 3.35
C MET A 139 22.30 -20.26 4.77
N PRO A 140 23.18 -20.60 5.74
CA PRO A 140 22.80 -20.77 7.15
C PRO A 140 22.04 -19.56 7.70
N LEU A 141 21.04 -19.79 8.56
CA LEU A 141 20.30 -18.77 9.29
C LEU A 141 19.83 -17.58 8.41
N SER A 142 19.43 -17.87 7.18
CA SER A 142 19.21 -16.84 6.15
C SER A 142 17.74 -16.70 5.76
N THR A 143 17.45 -15.54 5.15
CA THR A 143 16.16 -15.24 4.52
C THR A 143 16.41 -14.83 3.07
N LEU A 144 15.68 -15.47 2.16
CA LEU A 144 15.64 -15.12 0.74
C LEU A 144 14.23 -14.69 0.35
N VAL A 145 14.12 -13.58 -0.37
CA VAL A 145 12.88 -13.15 -1.03
C VAL A 145 13.16 -12.90 -2.50
N VAL A 146 12.44 -13.60 -3.37
CA VAL A 146 12.61 -13.51 -4.83
C VAL A 146 11.26 -13.30 -5.51
N VAL A 147 11.28 -12.67 -6.68
CA VAL A 147 10.13 -12.54 -7.57
C VAL A 147 10.41 -13.19 -8.91
N GLN A 148 9.41 -13.87 -9.45
CA GLN A 148 9.44 -14.50 -10.75
C GLN A 148 8.26 -13.97 -11.55
N LYS A 149 8.52 -13.35 -12.70
CA LYS A 149 7.44 -12.94 -13.60
C LYS A 149 6.75 -14.21 -14.11
N ASN A 150 5.43 -14.17 -14.22
CA ASN A 150 4.72 -15.23 -14.90
C ASN A 150 5.22 -15.25 -16.35
N LYS A 151 5.55 -16.42 -16.90
CA LYS A 151 5.61 -16.58 -18.35
C LYS A 151 4.21 -16.22 -18.86
N ALA A 152 4.04 -15.02 -19.39
CA ALA A 152 2.82 -14.68 -20.10
C ALA A 152 2.76 -15.58 -21.34
N ASP A 153 1.59 -16.16 -21.59
CA ASP A 153 1.23 -16.72 -22.89
C ASP A 153 1.69 -15.75 -23.98
N VAL A 154 2.49 -16.26 -24.91
CA VAL A 154 2.93 -15.55 -26.10
C VAL A 154 1.67 -15.12 -26.86
N PRO A 155 1.41 -13.82 -27.09
CA PRO A 155 0.46 -13.45 -28.13
C PRO A 155 1.11 -13.85 -29.44
N THR A 156 0.60 -14.91 -30.08
CA THR A 156 0.94 -15.26 -31.45
C THR A 156 0.52 -14.10 -32.35
N ASN A 157 1.51 -13.54 -33.05
CA ASN A 157 1.29 -12.66 -34.19
C ASN A 157 0.51 -13.43 -35.28
N SER A 158 -0.74 -13.04 -35.49
CA SER A 158 -1.53 -13.16 -36.72
C SER A 158 -2.66 -12.12 -36.54
N ASP A 159 -2.78 -11.02 -37.28
CA ASP A 159 -2.59 -10.85 -38.71
C ASP A 159 -2.15 -9.43 -39.04
N ILE A 160 -1.27 -9.33 -40.03
CA ILE A 160 -1.11 -8.18 -40.91
C ILE A 160 -1.94 -8.49 -42.17
N GLY A 161 -2.75 -7.53 -42.59
CA GLY A 161 -3.46 -7.50 -43.88
C GLY A 161 -4.59 -6.48 -43.79
N ASP A 162 -4.33 -5.20 -44.08
CA ASP A 162 -4.64 -4.51 -45.34
C ASP A 162 -5.70 -3.44 -44.99
N SER A 163 -5.78 -2.22 -45.53
CA SER A 163 -5.03 -1.49 -46.54
C SER A 163 -5.47 -0.01 -46.44
N ILE A 164 -4.51 0.91 -46.55
CA ILE A 164 -4.50 2.21 -47.26
C ILE A 164 -5.87 2.86 -47.60
N ASN A 165 -6.13 4.09 -47.11
CA ASN A 165 -6.25 5.26 -48.01
C ASN A 165 -6.28 6.63 -47.27
N SER A 166 -5.38 7.49 -47.74
CA SER A 166 -5.33 8.93 -47.54
C SER A 166 -6.33 9.63 -48.47
N THR A 167 -6.95 10.73 -48.03
CA THR A 167 -7.27 11.87 -48.91
C THR A 167 -7.56 13.12 -48.08
N ASN A 168 -6.85 14.20 -48.40
CA ASN A 168 -7.07 15.57 -47.94
C ASN A 168 -8.14 16.26 -48.83
N ALA A 169 -8.92 17.19 -48.27
CA ALA A 169 -9.35 18.43 -48.95
C ALA A 169 -10.00 19.43 -47.97
N ASP A 170 -9.53 20.68 -48.07
CA ASP A 170 -9.96 21.91 -47.39
C ASP A 170 -11.42 22.32 -47.65
N THR A 171 -12.05 23.01 -46.68
CA THR A 171 -12.72 24.31 -46.94
C THR A 171 -12.87 25.12 -45.66
N ALA A 172 -12.47 26.40 -45.70
CA ALA A 172 -12.61 27.40 -44.64
C ALA A 172 -14.01 28.06 -44.62
N GLY A 173 -14.50 28.40 -43.42
CA GLY A 173 -15.70 29.20 -43.18
C GLY A 173 -15.90 29.53 -41.70
N THR A 174 -15.98 30.81 -41.37
CA THR A 174 -15.73 31.45 -40.06
C THR A 174 -17.03 31.78 -39.30
N VAL A 175 -17.15 31.31 -38.03
CA VAL A 175 -17.75 31.96 -36.81
C VAL A 175 -19.29 32.23 -36.85
N THR A 176 -20.17 31.85 -35.89
CA THR A 176 -20.08 31.78 -34.41
C THR A 176 -21.21 30.90 -33.81
N SER A 177 -20.87 30.18 -32.74
CA SER A 177 -21.67 29.87 -31.52
C SER A 177 -23.14 29.43 -31.62
N ASN A 178 -23.38 28.12 -31.39
CA ASN A 178 -24.18 27.66 -30.24
C ASN A 178 -23.98 26.15 -29.95
N THR A 179 -23.05 25.89 -29.03
CA THR A 179 -23.22 25.05 -27.83
C THR A 179 -23.91 23.68 -27.93
N THR A 180 -23.19 22.67 -28.43
CA THR A 180 -23.27 21.29 -27.89
C THR A 180 -21.95 20.57 -28.17
N ASN A 181 -20.90 20.87 -27.39
CA ASN A 181 -19.65 20.11 -27.46
C ASN A 181 -19.44 19.30 -26.17
N ILE A 182 -19.53 17.99 -26.38
CA ILE A 182 -19.17 16.83 -25.55
C ILE A 182 -18.25 17.19 -24.37
N LYS A 183 -18.77 17.02 -23.15
CA LYS A 183 -18.06 17.26 -21.88
C LYS A 183 -16.73 16.49 -21.86
N SER A 184 -15.64 17.23 -21.80
CA SER A 184 -14.28 16.73 -21.55
C SER A 184 -14.27 15.73 -20.40
N GLY A 185 -13.77 14.52 -20.65
CA GLY A 185 -13.71 13.42 -19.68
C GLY A 185 -12.64 13.62 -18.61
N VAL A 186 -12.69 14.74 -17.89
CA VAL A 186 -11.76 15.14 -16.83
C VAL A 186 -12.52 15.23 -15.51
N LEU A 187 -11.99 14.58 -14.47
CA LEU A 187 -12.50 14.66 -13.10
C LEU A 187 -11.58 15.57 -12.28
N GLN A 188 -12.12 16.67 -11.76
CA GLN A 188 -11.36 17.54 -10.86
C GLN A 188 -11.27 16.94 -9.46
N ILE A 189 -10.07 16.86 -8.90
CA ILE A 189 -9.79 16.25 -7.60
C ILE A 189 -8.85 17.14 -6.81
N THR A 190 -9.22 17.50 -5.58
CA THR A 190 -8.34 18.24 -4.67
C THR A 190 -7.39 17.28 -3.95
N LEU A 191 -6.10 17.60 -3.94
CA LEU A 191 -5.10 16.85 -3.18
C LEU A 191 -5.31 17.00 -1.67
N THR A 192 -5.30 15.88 -0.96
CA THR A 192 -5.35 15.80 0.50
C THR A 192 -3.96 15.97 1.11
N HIS A 193 -2.92 15.52 0.42
CA HIS A 193 -1.53 15.68 0.84
C HIS A 193 -0.66 16.24 -0.27
N ASN A 194 0.56 16.68 0.08
CA ASN A 194 1.57 16.95 -0.93
C ASN A 194 1.79 15.70 -1.78
N ALA A 195 1.82 15.85 -3.10
CA ALA A 195 1.89 14.73 -4.03
C ALA A 195 3.05 14.92 -5.00
N TYR A 196 3.84 13.88 -5.19
CA TYR A 196 4.80 13.85 -6.29
C TYR A 196 4.08 13.51 -7.59
N VAL A 197 4.60 14.05 -8.70
CA VAL A 197 4.21 13.62 -10.04
C VAL A 197 5.12 12.45 -10.47
N TYR A 198 4.51 11.43 -11.07
CA TYR A 198 5.16 10.19 -11.46
C TYR A 198 5.10 9.96 -12.97
N GLU A 199 6.07 9.24 -13.50
CA GLU A 199 6.07 8.71 -14.86
C GLU A 199 5.30 7.38 -14.97
N LYS A 200 5.12 6.88 -16.21
CA LYS A 200 4.41 5.63 -16.50
C LYS A 200 5.08 4.39 -15.89
N ASP A 201 6.39 4.43 -15.68
CA ASP A 201 7.15 3.38 -15.00
C ASP A 201 7.07 3.47 -13.46
N GLY A 202 6.41 4.51 -12.93
CA GLY A 202 6.23 4.76 -11.51
C GLY A 202 7.42 5.43 -10.81
N THR A 203 8.42 5.92 -11.55
CA THR A 203 9.48 6.81 -11.03
C THR A 203 8.94 8.23 -10.86
N THR A 204 9.56 9.04 -9.99
CA THR A 204 9.13 10.44 -9.81
C THR A 204 9.65 11.30 -10.95
N LEU A 205 8.76 12.06 -11.59
CA LEU A 205 9.13 13.00 -12.64
C LEU A 205 10.00 14.12 -12.03
N VAL A 206 11.16 14.37 -12.64
CA VAL A 206 12.17 15.32 -12.18
C VAL A 206 12.17 16.55 -13.08
N LYS A 207 12.34 17.76 -12.51
CA LYS A 207 12.59 18.99 -13.26
C LYS A 207 14.01 19.51 -12.99
N ASN A 208 14.67 20.05 -14.02
CA ASN A 208 15.98 20.73 -14.05
C ASN A 208 16.79 20.62 -12.74
N GLY A 209 17.67 19.62 -12.65
CA GLY A 209 18.62 19.47 -11.55
C GLY A 209 18.22 18.49 -10.44
N ASN A 210 17.64 17.32 -10.77
CA ASN A 210 17.37 16.21 -9.84
C ASN A 210 16.30 16.44 -8.76
N LYS A 211 15.44 17.47 -8.87
CA LYS A 211 14.30 17.67 -7.95
C LYS A 211 12.99 17.13 -8.53
N ALA A 212 12.36 16.21 -7.80
CA ALA A 212 11.04 15.68 -8.12
C ALA A 212 9.96 16.77 -8.08
N ILE A 213 9.02 16.74 -9.02
CA ILE A 213 7.89 17.70 -9.07
C ILE A 213 6.92 17.39 -7.92
N LEU A 214 6.71 18.38 -7.05
CA LEU A 214 5.84 18.31 -5.87
C LEU A 214 4.65 19.26 -6.03
N LEU A 215 3.43 18.72 -6.01
CA LEU A 215 2.18 19.44 -5.88
C LEU A 215 1.83 19.57 -4.40
N ARG A 216 1.35 20.75 -3.95
CA ARG A 216 1.02 20.98 -2.54
C ARG A 216 -0.38 20.44 -2.21
N ALA A 217 -0.59 20.04 -0.96
CA ALA A 217 -1.92 19.74 -0.45
C ALA A 217 -2.88 20.93 -0.70
N GLY A 218 -4.11 20.65 -1.10
CA GLY A 218 -5.09 21.66 -1.50
C GLY A 218 -5.04 22.07 -2.98
N THR A 219 -4.01 21.68 -3.74
CA THR A 219 -4.00 21.88 -5.19
C THR A 219 -5.07 21.01 -5.86
N GLU A 220 -5.80 21.57 -6.82
CA GLU A 220 -6.76 20.84 -7.65
C GLU A 220 -6.04 20.24 -8.86
N ILE A 221 -6.25 18.94 -9.09
CA ILE A 221 -5.69 18.20 -10.22
C ILE A 221 -6.80 17.72 -11.15
N SER A 222 -6.52 17.78 -12.45
CA SER A 222 -7.40 17.30 -13.50
C SER A 222 -7.10 15.84 -13.82
N ALA A 223 -7.86 14.91 -13.24
CA ALA A 223 -7.71 13.49 -13.52
C ALA A 223 -8.39 13.11 -14.84
N LEU A 224 -7.59 12.75 -15.84
CA LEU A 224 -8.05 12.40 -17.19
C LEU A 224 -8.87 11.10 -17.20
N ASN A 225 -9.61 10.87 -18.28
CA ASN A 225 -10.43 9.67 -18.51
C ASN A 225 -11.44 9.41 -17.39
N HIS A 226 -12.14 10.46 -16.95
CA HIS A 226 -13.10 10.43 -15.85
C HIS A 226 -12.49 9.93 -14.53
N GLY A 227 -11.21 10.20 -14.30
CA GLY A 227 -10.50 9.70 -13.11
C GLY A 227 -10.26 8.20 -13.13
N LYS A 228 -10.05 7.60 -14.31
CA LYS A 228 -9.62 6.20 -14.42
C LYS A 228 -8.39 5.97 -13.53
N VAL A 229 -8.48 4.95 -12.68
CA VAL A 229 -7.39 4.56 -11.79
C VAL A 229 -6.43 3.65 -12.54
N TYR A 230 -5.17 4.06 -12.61
CA TYR A 230 -4.06 3.30 -13.15
C TYR A 230 -3.31 2.63 -12.00
N THR A 231 -2.92 1.38 -12.18
CA THR A 231 -2.08 0.68 -11.20
C THR A 231 -0.65 0.65 -11.74
N LEU A 232 0.25 1.40 -11.11
CA LEU A 232 1.68 1.40 -11.42
C LEU A 232 2.42 0.88 -10.19
N ASN A 233 3.25 -0.15 -10.33
CA ASN A 233 4.03 -0.74 -9.22
C ASN A 233 3.18 -1.02 -7.96
N GLY A 234 1.96 -1.55 -8.16
CA GLY A 234 1.03 -1.90 -7.08
C GLY A 234 0.39 -0.72 -6.33
N LYS A 235 0.62 0.52 -6.78
CA LYS A 235 -0.02 1.72 -6.24
C LYS A 235 -1.00 2.28 -7.26
N GLN A 236 -2.08 2.88 -6.76
CA GLN A 236 -3.12 3.46 -7.58
C GLN A 236 -2.77 4.92 -7.89
N PHE A 237 -2.95 5.32 -9.15
CA PHE A 237 -2.69 6.65 -9.64
C PHE A 237 -3.83 7.15 -10.52
N TYR A 238 -4.05 8.46 -10.51
CA TYR A 238 -4.77 9.16 -11.56
C TYR A 238 -3.76 9.67 -12.59
N ARG A 239 -4.08 9.54 -13.88
CA ARG A 239 -3.34 10.20 -14.94
C ARG A 239 -3.79 11.66 -15.01
N ILE A 240 -2.86 12.60 -14.86
CA ILE A 240 -3.15 14.04 -14.88
C ILE A 240 -2.69 14.72 -16.17
N ASP A 241 -1.76 14.11 -16.90
CA ASP A 241 -1.27 14.57 -18.21
C ASP A 241 -0.64 13.39 -19.00
N VAL A 242 -0.09 13.64 -20.18
CA VAL A 242 0.73 12.69 -20.94
C VAL A 242 1.89 12.21 -20.07
N ASN A 243 1.91 10.91 -19.77
CA ASN A 243 2.89 10.26 -18.89
C ASN A 243 3.02 10.83 -17.46
N GLN A 244 2.08 11.67 -17.00
CA GLN A 244 2.11 12.22 -15.64
C GLN A 244 1.01 11.61 -14.78
N TYR A 245 1.41 11.14 -13.59
CA TYR A 245 0.55 10.41 -12.68
C TYR A 245 0.66 10.96 -11.26
N VAL A 246 -0.46 10.98 -10.55
CA VAL A 246 -0.51 11.33 -9.12
C VAL A 246 -1.17 10.20 -8.35
N LYS A 247 -0.61 9.83 -7.20
CA LYS A 247 -1.16 8.74 -6.38
C LYS A 247 -2.57 9.06 -5.91
N VAL A 248 -3.48 8.09 -6.08
CA VAL A 248 -4.85 8.16 -5.56
C VAL A 248 -4.83 8.35 -4.04
N SER A 249 -3.89 7.74 -3.32
CA SER A 249 -3.79 7.92 -1.86
C SER A 249 -3.69 9.39 -1.43
N ASN A 250 -3.06 10.23 -2.23
CA ASN A 250 -2.85 11.65 -1.93
C ASN A 250 -4.09 12.51 -2.26
N THR A 251 -5.19 11.87 -2.60
CA THR A 251 -6.50 12.47 -2.87
C THR A 251 -7.60 11.96 -1.93
N ILE A 252 -7.31 10.94 -1.11
CA ILE A 252 -8.31 10.29 -0.28
C ILE A 252 -8.44 11.04 1.03
N SER A 253 -9.67 11.33 1.41
CA SER A 253 -10.00 11.70 2.78
C SER A 253 -11.12 10.81 3.30
N TYR A 254 -11.14 10.55 4.59
CA TYR A 254 -12.16 9.73 5.24
C TYR A 254 -12.63 10.38 6.55
N TYR A 255 -13.80 9.98 7.03
CA TYR A 255 -14.31 10.43 8.31
C TYR A 255 -14.12 9.33 9.35
N VAL A 256 -13.66 9.71 10.54
CA VAL A 256 -13.44 8.78 11.66
C VAL A 256 -14.11 9.33 12.93
N LEU A 257 -14.57 8.44 13.79
CA LEU A 257 -15.08 8.82 15.11
C LEU A 257 -13.93 9.13 16.07
N LYS A 258 -13.79 10.40 16.48
CA LYS A 258 -12.84 10.79 17.53
C LYS A 258 -13.34 10.48 18.95
N HIS A 259 -14.65 10.32 19.12
CA HIS A 259 -15.28 9.86 20.35
C HIS A 259 -16.37 8.82 20.04
N ASN A 260 -16.68 7.97 21.02
CA ASN A 260 -17.85 7.11 20.96
C ASN A 260 -19.10 7.92 20.64
N SER A 261 -19.97 7.42 19.75
CA SER A 261 -21.13 8.16 19.29
C SER A 261 -22.34 7.27 19.12
N PHE A 262 -23.47 7.69 19.68
CA PHE A 262 -24.74 7.04 19.40
C PHE A 262 -25.22 7.35 17.99
N VAL A 263 -25.98 6.43 17.41
CA VAL A 263 -26.68 6.62 16.15
C VAL A 263 -28.10 7.10 16.43
N TYR A 264 -28.57 8.08 15.66
CA TYR A 264 -29.88 8.69 15.81
C TYR A 264 -30.69 8.51 14.52
N SER A 265 -32.00 8.37 14.64
CA SER A 265 -32.93 8.47 13.51
C SER A 265 -32.98 9.90 12.96
N ARG A 266 -33.64 10.12 11.82
CA ARG A 266 -33.88 11.47 11.26
C ARG A 266 -34.63 12.40 12.21
N LYS A 267 -35.48 11.85 13.10
CA LYS A 267 -36.17 12.60 14.17
C LYS A 267 -35.29 12.80 15.42
N VAL A 268 -33.99 12.53 15.33
CA VAL A 268 -32.98 12.68 16.41
C VAL A 268 -33.27 11.83 17.65
N LYS A 269 -34.06 10.76 17.50
CA LYS A 269 -34.21 9.73 18.55
C LYS A 269 -33.10 8.71 18.42
N ALA A 270 -32.41 8.40 19.53
CA ALA A 270 -31.34 7.41 19.55
C ALA A 270 -31.88 6.03 19.12
N ILE A 271 -31.22 5.42 18.13
CA ILE A 271 -31.56 4.08 17.64
C ILE A 271 -31.14 3.06 18.69
N LYS A 272 -31.94 2.01 18.88
CA LYS A 272 -31.65 0.92 19.82
C LYS A 272 -31.44 -0.39 19.05
N LYS A 273 -30.55 -1.24 19.57
CA LYS A 273 -30.37 -2.64 19.18
C LYS A 273 -30.50 -3.48 20.46
N ASN A 274 -31.47 -4.39 20.50
CA ASN A 274 -31.77 -5.25 21.65
C ASN A 274 -31.77 -4.46 22.98
N VAL A 275 -32.65 -3.46 23.07
CA VAL A 275 -32.85 -2.56 24.23
C VAL A 275 -31.76 -1.49 24.44
N LYS A 276 -30.51 -1.73 24.04
CA LYS A 276 -29.39 -0.77 24.22
C LYS A 276 -29.28 0.21 23.05
N ARG A 277 -28.86 1.46 23.32
CA ARG A 277 -28.62 2.46 22.26
C ARG A 277 -27.48 1.99 21.35
N LEU A 278 -27.69 2.06 20.03
CA LEU A 278 -26.70 1.72 19.02
C LEU A 278 -25.52 2.67 19.13
N LEU A 279 -24.36 2.11 19.47
CA LEU A 279 -23.13 2.85 19.72
C LEU A 279 -22.08 2.52 18.67
N LEU A 280 -21.57 3.56 18.01
CA LEU A 280 -20.37 3.49 17.18
C LEU A 280 -19.15 3.83 18.05
N LYS A 281 -18.08 3.05 17.91
CA LYS A 281 -16.90 3.16 18.75
C LYS A 281 -15.91 4.19 18.18
N ARG A 282 -15.15 4.84 19.07
CA ARG A 282 -13.99 5.68 18.71
C ARG A 282 -13.04 4.88 17.82
N GLY A 283 -12.48 5.55 16.81
CA GLY A 283 -11.55 4.97 15.83
C GLY A 283 -12.24 4.35 14.62
N GLN A 284 -13.55 4.13 14.67
CA GLN A 284 -14.29 3.55 13.54
C GLN A 284 -14.38 4.56 12.38
N ARG A 285 -14.00 4.12 11.16
CA ARG A 285 -14.24 4.84 9.91
C ARG A 285 -15.73 4.82 9.59
N ILE A 286 -16.25 5.95 9.13
CA ILE A 286 -17.67 6.10 8.81
C ILE A 286 -17.84 6.68 7.41
N ASP A 287 -18.82 6.13 6.70
CA ASP A 287 -19.24 6.65 5.41
C ASP A 287 -20.42 7.59 5.60
N LEU A 288 -20.23 8.83 5.17
CA LEU A 288 -21.29 9.84 5.15
C LEU A 288 -22.03 9.76 3.81
N HIS A 289 -23.34 9.99 3.83
CA HIS A 289 -24.13 10.14 2.60
C HIS A 289 -23.69 11.38 1.83
N ASN A 290 -23.54 12.49 2.55
CA ASN A 290 -22.83 13.68 2.11
C ASN A 290 -22.08 14.28 3.30
N ALA A 291 -20.97 14.97 3.06
CA ALA A 291 -20.20 15.65 4.10
C ALA A 291 -20.90 16.94 4.61
N ARG A 292 -22.23 17.03 4.46
CA ARG A 292 -23.01 18.21 4.85
C ARG A 292 -23.49 18.08 6.27
N ILE A 293 -23.39 19.17 7.01
CA ILE A 293 -23.85 19.23 8.39
C ILE A 293 -25.33 19.60 8.41
N ILE A 294 -26.10 18.80 9.14
CA ILE A 294 -27.51 19.02 9.40
C ILE A 294 -27.64 19.56 10.83
N ARG A 295 -28.39 20.65 11.01
CA ARG A 295 -28.74 21.19 12.33
C ARG A 295 -30.14 20.75 12.70
N VAL A 296 -30.30 20.11 13.85
CA VAL A 296 -31.60 19.74 14.41
C VAL A 296 -31.58 20.02 15.90
N ASN A 297 -32.54 20.79 16.40
CA ASN A 297 -32.66 21.20 17.81
C ASN A 297 -31.34 21.76 18.38
N GLY A 298 -30.72 22.70 17.66
CA GLY A 298 -29.46 23.34 18.04
C GLY A 298 -28.20 22.44 17.97
N LYS A 299 -28.34 21.15 17.63
CA LYS A 299 -27.23 20.18 17.56
C LYS A 299 -26.85 19.91 16.10
N ARG A 300 -25.55 19.74 15.86
CA ARG A 300 -24.96 19.44 14.55
C ARG A 300 -24.78 17.94 14.34
N PHE A 301 -25.22 17.44 13.19
CA PHE A 301 -25.14 16.04 12.80
C PHE A 301 -24.57 15.87 11.39
N TYR A 302 -23.96 14.72 11.13
CA TYR A 302 -23.77 14.21 9.78
C TYR A 302 -24.74 13.06 9.53
N MET A 303 -25.09 12.85 8.26
CA MET A 303 -25.88 11.71 7.82
C MET A 303 -24.95 10.59 7.33
N LEU A 304 -25.08 9.41 7.92
CA LEU A 304 -24.45 8.18 7.47
C LEU A 304 -25.09 7.70 6.17
N LYS A 305 -24.38 6.89 5.38
CA LYS A 305 -24.96 6.25 4.17
C LYS A 305 -26.25 5.46 4.43
N SER A 306 -26.41 4.93 5.65
CA SER A 306 -27.64 4.25 6.08
C SER A 306 -28.85 5.19 6.26
N GLY A 307 -28.70 6.50 6.06
CA GLY A 307 -29.73 7.52 6.28
C GLY A 307 -29.91 7.96 7.74
N ASN A 308 -29.13 7.36 8.65
CA ASN A 308 -29.13 7.68 10.08
C ASN A 308 -28.16 8.80 10.42
N LEU A 309 -28.37 9.45 11.55
CA LEU A 309 -27.61 10.61 12.00
C LEU A 309 -26.57 10.26 13.07
N VAL A 310 -25.47 11.00 13.05
CA VAL A 310 -24.38 10.90 14.02
C VAL A 310 -23.89 12.30 14.37
N LYS A 311 -23.60 12.57 15.65
CA LYS A 311 -23.23 13.93 16.09
C LYS A 311 -21.92 14.37 15.44
N ALA A 312 -21.94 15.53 14.80
CA ALA A 312 -20.79 16.07 14.07
C ALA A 312 -19.57 16.30 14.97
N ARG A 313 -19.80 16.72 16.23
CA ARG A 313 -18.72 16.91 17.22
C ARG A 313 -17.93 15.64 17.56
N ASN A 314 -18.47 14.46 17.26
CA ASN A 314 -17.81 13.19 17.53
C ASN A 314 -16.98 12.71 16.34
N ILE A 315 -17.00 13.44 15.22
CA ILE A 315 -16.38 13.05 13.96
C ILE A 315 -15.18 13.96 13.70
N LYS A 316 -14.13 13.36 13.15
CA LYS A 316 -12.95 14.03 12.62
C LYS A 316 -12.86 13.68 11.13
N HIS A 317 -12.71 14.69 10.28
CA HIS A 317 -12.29 14.51 8.90
C HIS A 317 -10.78 14.27 8.90
N VAL A 318 -10.38 13.13 8.36
CA VAL A 318 -8.97 12.76 8.20
C VAL A 318 -8.66 12.82 6.74
N ILE A 319 -7.83 13.80 6.42
CA ILE A 319 -7.14 13.92 5.16
C ILE A 319 -6.03 12.85 5.22
N ALA A 320 -6.02 11.89 4.28
CA ALA A 320 -5.20 10.68 4.29
C ALA A 320 -4.09 10.73 3.24
#